data_AF-A0A3D2IMG7-F1
#
_entry.id   AF-A0A3D2IMG7-F1
#
_cell.length_a   1.000
_cell.length_b   1.000
_cell.length_c   1.000
_cell.angle_alpha   90.00
_cell.angle_beta   90.00
_cell.angle_gamma   90.00
#
_symmetry.space_group_name_H-M   'P 1'
#
loop_
_entity.id
_entity.type
_entity.pdbx_description
1 polymer ?
#
loop_
_entity_poly.entity_id
_entity_poly.type
_entity_poly.pdbx_seq_one_letter_code
_entity_poly.pdbx_strand_id
1 'polypeptide(L)'
;MGYRFYGWETADVKDDLGRTPRDYYDLLSGIWCAETCAPRMRKDWSEENPTLGQCSVTAFLLQDLFGGKVYGVPLENGGFHCFNEVDGCVFDLTSEQFGDTVLDYTGCPEQDRRVHFAKEEKRKRYELLKRRLASAAAM
;
A
#
# COMPACT_ATOMS: atom_id res chain seq x y z
N MET A 1 -15.51 15.46 -3.49
CA MET A 1 -15.26 14.05 -3.15
C MET A 1 -13.77 13.93 -2.93
N GLY A 2 -13.36 13.41 -1.77
CA GLY A 2 -11.95 13.21 -1.42
C GLY A 2 -11.62 11.72 -1.42
N TYR A 3 -10.34 11.41 -1.44
CA TYR A 3 -9.86 10.05 -1.24
C TYR A 3 -9.76 9.75 0.26
N ARG A 4 -9.80 8.45 0.62
CA ARG A 4 -9.78 7.99 2.03
C ARG A 4 -8.40 7.56 2.52
N PHE A 5 -7.37 7.83 1.74
CA PHE A 5 -6.01 7.41 2.03
C PHE A 5 -5.15 8.59 2.52
N TYR A 6 -4.20 8.36 3.41
CA TYR A 6 -3.39 9.44 3.99
C TYR A 6 -2.49 10.09 2.94
N GLY A 7 -2.41 11.43 2.99
CA GLY A 7 -1.60 12.22 2.07
C GLY A 7 -2.25 12.48 0.70
N TRP A 8 -3.51 12.09 0.48
CA TRP A 8 -4.16 12.21 -0.82
C TRP A 8 -4.27 13.63 -1.37
N GLU A 9 -4.29 14.65 -0.51
CA GLU A 9 -4.36 16.06 -0.91
C GLU A 9 -3.05 16.56 -1.53
N THR A 10 -1.93 15.96 -1.15
CA THR A 10 -0.57 16.38 -1.54
C THR A 10 0.19 15.31 -2.33
N ALA A 11 -0.43 14.17 -2.58
CA ALA A 11 0.14 13.05 -3.34
C ALA A 11 0.13 13.34 -4.85
N ASP A 12 0.94 14.33 -5.27
CA ASP A 12 1.01 14.81 -6.66
C ASP A 12 2.21 14.26 -7.44
N VAL A 13 3.00 13.38 -6.83
CA VAL A 13 4.09 12.65 -7.50
C VAL A 13 3.54 11.86 -8.69
N LYS A 14 4.33 11.77 -9.76
CA LYS A 14 3.96 11.09 -11.00
C LYS A 14 4.95 9.99 -11.34
N ASP A 15 4.44 8.87 -11.84
CA ASP A 15 5.27 7.83 -12.45
C ASP A 15 5.71 8.24 -13.86
N ASP A 16 6.48 7.38 -14.53
CA ASP A 16 6.93 7.57 -15.92
C ASP A 16 5.78 7.70 -16.93
N LEU A 17 4.57 7.26 -16.58
CA LEU A 17 3.36 7.31 -17.39
C LEU A 17 2.46 8.50 -17.02
N GLY A 18 2.89 9.35 -16.08
CA GLY A 18 2.16 10.54 -15.64
C GLY A 18 1.02 10.26 -14.64
N ARG A 19 0.90 9.03 -14.12
CA ARG A 19 -0.10 8.63 -13.12
C ARG A 19 0.32 9.03 -11.72
N THR A 20 -0.66 9.43 -10.91
CA THR A 20 -0.51 9.83 -9.51
C THR A 20 -0.92 8.71 -8.56
N PRO A 21 -0.56 8.79 -7.26
CA PRO A 21 -1.06 7.86 -6.25
C PRO A 21 -2.59 7.74 -6.20
N ARG A 22 -3.33 8.79 -6.59
CA ARG A 22 -4.79 8.76 -6.71
C ARG A 22 -5.26 7.85 -7.85
N ASP A 23 -4.61 7.92 -9.01
CA ASP A 23 -4.90 7.01 -10.14
C ASP A 23 -4.63 5.55 -9.75
N TYR A 24 -3.54 5.30 -9.02
CA TYR A 24 -3.27 3.96 -8.51
C TYR A 24 -4.25 3.53 -7.44
N TYR A 25 -4.72 4.42 -6.57
CA TYR A 25 -5.74 4.10 -5.60
C TYR A 25 -7.03 3.62 -6.29
N ASP A 26 -7.46 4.30 -7.35
CA ASP A 26 -8.64 3.91 -8.12
C ASP A 26 -8.47 2.55 -8.78
N LEU A 27 -7.32 2.30 -9.42
CA LEU A 27 -6.99 0.99 -10.00
C LEU A 27 -6.91 -0.12 -8.94
N LEU A 28 -6.22 0.16 -7.82
CA LEU A 28 -6.00 -0.79 -6.75
C LEU A 28 -7.29 -1.15 -6.02
N SER A 29 -8.19 -0.19 -5.85
CA SER A 29 -9.51 -0.41 -5.25
C SER A 29 -10.33 -1.45 -6.03
N GLY A 30 -10.12 -1.61 -7.33
CA GLY A 30 -10.74 -2.64 -8.16
C GLY A 30 -10.08 -4.02 -8.11
N ILE A 31 -8.87 -4.15 -7.55
CA ILE A 31 -8.08 -5.40 -7.60
C ILE A 31 -7.62 -5.93 -6.24
N TRP A 32 -7.68 -5.12 -5.17
CA TRP A 32 -7.52 -5.60 -3.81
C TRP A 32 -8.63 -6.61 -3.49
N CYS A 33 -8.22 -7.77 -2.99
CA CYS A 33 -9.12 -8.87 -2.71
C CYS A 33 -8.58 -9.73 -1.57
N ALA A 34 -9.39 -10.70 -1.12
CA ALA A 34 -9.00 -11.67 -0.12
C ALA A 34 -7.69 -12.42 -0.48
N GLU A 35 -7.41 -12.71 -1.76
CA GLU A 35 -6.19 -13.41 -2.18
C GLU A 35 -4.92 -12.57 -2.02
N THR A 36 -5.01 -11.26 -2.24
CA THR A 36 -3.90 -10.31 -2.04
C THR A 36 -3.79 -9.85 -0.57
N CYS A 37 -4.83 -10.07 0.24
CA CYS A 37 -4.81 -9.84 1.69
C CYS A 37 -3.89 -10.84 2.41
N ALA A 38 -3.20 -10.36 3.45
CA ALA A 38 -2.37 -11.19 4.31
C ALA A 38 -3.19 -12.34 4.93
N PRO A 39 -2.74 -13.61 4.86
CA PRO A 39 -3.52 -14.77 5.30
C PRO A 39 -4.04 -14.67 6.72
N ARG A 40 -3.26 -14.08 7.64
CA ARG A 40 -3.64 -13.86 9.04
C ARG A 40 -4.82 -12.89 9.22
N MET A 41 -5.08 -12.02 8.24
CA MET A 41 -6.13 -10.98 8.27
C MET A 41 -7.27 -11.28 7.30
N ARG A 42 -7.14 -12.32 6.46
CA ARG A 42 -8.11 -12.65 5.40
C ARG A 42 -9.51 -12.93 5.93
N LYS A 43 -9.63 -13.46 7.16
CA LYS A 43 -10.92 -13.70 7.83
C LYS A 43 -11.67 -12.41 8.17
N ASP A 44 -10.94 -11.31 8.34
CA ASP A 44 -11.47 -10.00 8.74
C ASP A 44 -11.53 -9.04 7.52
N TRP A 45 -11.08 -9.49 6.35
CA TRP A 45 -11.11 -8.73 5.10
C TRP A 45 -12.53 -8.70 4.54
N SER A 46 -12.97 -7.53 4.07
CA SER A 46 -14.28 -7.35 3.43
C SER A 46 -14.19 -6.34 2.29
N GLU A 47 -15.20 -6.30 1.43
CA GLU A 47 -15.32 -5.28 0.37
C GLU A 47 -15.48 -3.86 0.93
N GLU A 48 -15.97 -3.73 2.18
CA GLU A 48 -16.06 -2.46 2.90
C GLU A 48 -14.70 -2.00 3.44
N ASN A 49 -13.74 -2.92 3.64
CA ASN A 49 -12.36 -2.63 4.03
C ASN A 49 -11.35 -3.38 3.14
N PRO A 50 -11.24 -3.00 1.85
CA PRO A 50 -10.44 -3.74 0.89
C PRO A 50 -8.92 -3.59 1.12
N THR A 51 -8.50 -2.53 1.82
CA THR A 51 -7.11 -2.20 2.13
C THR A 51 -6.51 -3.08 3.24
N LEU A 52 -7.34 -3.80 4.00
CA LEU A 52 -6.91 -4.63 5.11
C LEU A 52 -5.87 -5.67 4.70
N GLY A 53 -4.70 -5.63 5.33
CA GLY A 53 -3.62 -6.59 5.09
C GLY A 53 -2.87 -6.41 3.77
N GLN A 54 -3.11 -5.29 3.05
CA GLN A 54 -2.47 -4.96 1.78
C GLN A 54 -1.20 -4.10 1.94
N CYS A 55 -0.99 -3.48 3.11
CA CYS A 55 0.00 -2.41 3.32
C CYS A 55 1.39 -2.65 2.74
N SER A 56 2.09 -3.72 3.16
CA SER A 56 3.45 -3.98 2.68
C SER A 56 3.51 -4.21 1.17
N VAL A 57 2.58 -5.00 0.61
CA VAL A 57 2.65 -5.38 -0.81
C VAL A 57 2.30 -4.19 -1.70
N THR A 58 1.34 -3.35 -1.27
CA THR A 58 1.02 -2.09 -1.92
C THR A 58 2.19 -1.11 -1.84
N ALA A 59 2.78 -0.91 -0.66
CA ALA A 59 3.85 0.07 -0.50
C ALA A 59 5.08 -0.25 -1.36
N PHE A 60 5.49 -1.52 -1.43
CA PHE A 60 6.59 -1.93 -2.30
C PHE A 60 6.22 -1.90 -3.80
N LEU A 61 4.95 -2.10 -4.15
CA LEU A 61 4.49 -1.93 -5.53
C LEU A 61 4.58 -0.46 -5.95
N LEU A 62 4.14 0.47 -5.11
CA LEU A 62 4.26 1.90 -5.38
C LEU A 62 5.72 2.35 -5.38
N GLN A 63 6.57 1.76 -4.56
CA GLN A 63 8.02 2.00 -4.63
C GLN A 63 8.59 1.59 -5.99
N ASP A 64 8.13 0.49 -6.59
CA ASP A 64 8.58 0.07 -7.92
C ASP A 64 8.07 0.98 -9.05
N LEU A 65 6.99 1.74 -8.82
CA LEU A 65 6.35 2.62 -9.81
C LEU A 65 6.86 4.06 -9.73
N PHE A 66 7.04 4.57 -8.51
CA PHE A 66 7.41 5.96 -8.23
C PHE A 66 8.86 6.10 -7.74
N GLY A 67 9.52 5.00 -7.37
CA GLY A 67 10.78 5.05 -6.64
C GLY A 67 10.58 5.42 -5.17
N GLY A 68 11.52 6.19 -4.62
CA GLY A 68 11.48 6.63 -3.22
C GLY A 68 11.67 5.52 -2.19
N LYS A 69 11.14 5.74 -1.00
CA LYS A 69 11.35 4.92 0.20
C LYS A 69 10.05 4.39 0.76
N VAL A 70 10.16 3.28 1.49
CA VAL A 70 9.06 2.71 2.27
C VAL A 70 9.41 2.83 3.75
N TYR A 71 8.49 3.38 4.52
CA TYR A 71 8.59 3.55 5.96
C TYR A 71 7.52 2.72 6.66
N GLY A 72 7.69 2.49 7.97
CA GLY A 72 6.81 1.62 8.74
C GLY A 72 6.33 2.26 10.04
N VAL A 73 5.03 2.48 10.19
CA VAL A 73 4.43 2.84 11.48
C VAL A 73 4.46 1.60 12.38
N PRO A 74 5.11 1.65 13.56
CA PRO A 74 5.09 0.54 14.50
C PRO A 74 3.67 0.30 15.03
N LEU A 75 3.20 -0.94 14.98
CA LEU A 75 1.92 -1.36 15.52
C LEU A 75 2.11 -2.08 16.86
N GLU A 76 1.11 -2.02 17.75
CA GLU A 76 1.14 -2.66 19.07
C GLU A 76 1.40 -4.18 19.02
N ASN A 77 1.05 -4.83 17.91
CA ASN A 77 1.29 -6.25 17.68
C ASN A 77 2.74 -6.59 17.27
N GLY A 78 3.65 -5.61 17.31
CA GLY A 78 5.06 -5.76 16.92
C GLY A 78 5.30 -5.80 15.41
N GLY A 79 4.25 -5.57 14.61
CA GLY A 79 4.35 -5.41 13.16
C GLY A 79 4.56 -3.97 12.73
N PHE A 80 4.83 -3.77 11.44
CA PHE A 80 4.88 -2.46 10.82
C PHE A 80 3.75 -2.29 9.81
N HIS A 81 3.13 -1.12 9.81
CA HIS A 81 2.25 -0.66 8.74
C HIS A 81 3.06 0.16 7.75
N CYS A 82 3.18 -0.33 6.51
CA CYS A 82 4.06 0.27 5.52
C CYS A 82 3.38 1.40 4.75
N PHE A 83 4.10 2.48 4.52
CA PHE A 83 3.70 3.62 3.69
C PHE A 83 4.86 4.14 2.84
N ASN A 84 4.58 5.05 1.90
CA ASN A 84 5.54 5.57 0.94
C ASN A 84 5.94 7.01 1.24
N GLU A 85 7.22 7.31 0.99
CA GLU A 85 7.72 8.67 0.83
C GLU A 85 8.47 8.76 -0.50
N VAL A 86 8.02 9.64 -1.39
CA VAL A 86 8.64 9.87 -2.70
C VAL A 86 8.82 11.36 -2.89
N ASP A 87 10.06 11.82 -3.09
CA ASP A 87 10.41 13.24 -3.26
C ASP A 87 9.80 14.16 -2.17
N GLY A 88 9.78 13.68 -0.92
CA GLY A 88 9.20 14.39 0.22
C GLY A 88 7.67 14.32 0.31
N CYS A 89 7.00 13.70 -0.67
CA CYS A 89 5.56 13.43 -0.63
C CYS A 89 5.30 12.12 0.14
N VAL A 90 4.65 12.22 1.30
CA VAL A 90 4.27 11.07 2.12
C VAL A 90 2.82 10.68 1.81
N PHE A 91 2.59 9.41 1.48
CA PHE A 91 1.26 8.88 1.24
C PHE A 91 1.14 7.41 1.62
N ASP A 92 -0.07 6.99 1.95
CA ASP A 92 -0.39 5.62 2.35
C ASP A 92 -1.74 5.22 1.79
N LEU A 93 -1.71 4.50 0.65
CA LEU A 93 -2.92 4.04 -0.03
C LEU A 93 -3.74 3.03 0.79
N THR A 94 -3.23 2.56 1.92
CA THR A 94 -3.87 1.55 2.77
C THR A 94 -4.21 2.04 4.17
N SER A 95 -4.12 3.35 4.42
CA SER A 95 -4.43 3.93 5.74
C SER A 95 -5.88 3.69 6.15
N GLU A 96 -6.80 3.58 5.19
CA GLU A 96 -8.22 3.35 5.45
C GLU A 96 -8.49 2.07 6.26
N GLN A 97 -7.56 1.09 6.26
CA GLN A 97 -7.77 -0.15 7.00
C GLN A 97 -7.95 0.04 8.51
N PHE A 98 -7.56 1.21 9.04
CA PHE A 98 -7.66 1.56 10.45
C PHE A 98 -8.89 2.43 10.78
N GLY A 99 -9.75 2.72 9.81
CA GLY A 99 -10.95 3.55 9.99
C GLY A 99 -10.60 4.93 10.56
N ASP A 100 -11.16 5.25 11.72
CA ASP A 100 -10.95 6.55 12.40
C ASP A 100 -9.63 6.64 13.17
N THR A 101 -8.82 5.57 13.21
CA THR A 101 -7.56 5.57 13.94
C THR A 101 -6.51 6.38 13.19
N VAL A 102 -6.00 7.44 13.83
CA VAL A 102 -4.93 8.26 13.29
C VAL A 102 -3.58 7.60 13.54
N LEU A 103 -2.83 7.33 12.48
CA LEU A 103 -1.45 6.85 12.56
C LEU A 103 -0.47 8.03 12.64
N ASP A 104 0.63 7.83 13.39
CA ASP A 104 1.76 8.76 13.38
C ASP A 104 2.81 8.31 12.35
N TYR A 105 2.96 9.11 11.30
CA TYR A 105 3.93 8.87 10.23
C TYR A 105 5.30 9.53 10.52
N THR A 106 5.47 10.20 11.66
CA THR A 106 6.67 10.96 12.01
C THR A 106 7.77 10.03 12.53
N GLY A 107 9.00 10.21 12.06
CA GLY A 107 10.17 9.49 12.60
C GLY A 107 10.11 7.96 12.44
N CYS A 108 9.26 7.46 11.54
CA CYS A 108 9.10 6.04 11.28
C CYS A 108 10.39 5.44 10.69
N PRO A 109 10.77 4.20 11.05
CA PRO A 109 11.93 3.53 10.45
C PRO A 109 11.67 3.10 9.01
N GLU A 110 12.70 3.24 8.17
CA GLU A 110 12.70 2.71 6.80
C GLU A 110 12.57 1.18 6.82
N GLN A 111 11.78 0.63 5.90
CA GLN A 111 11.48 -0.80 5.81
C GLN A 111 12.17 -1.43 4.60
N ASP A 112 12.97 -2.47 4.83
CA ASP A 112 13.65 -3.19 3.76
C ASP A 112 12.75 -4.29 3.16
N ARG A 113 12.52 -4.19 1.84
CA ARG A 113 11.75 -5.20 1.09
C ARG A 113 12.31 -6.62 1.22
N ARG A 114 13.63 -6.78 1.39
CA ARG A 114 14.31 -8.07 1.58
C ARG A 114 13.83 -8.75 2.86
N VAL A 115 13.64 -7.99 3.93
CA VAL A 115 13.10 -8.51 5.20
C VAL A 115 11.63 -8.89 5.04
N HIS A 116 10.85 -8.05 4.36
CA HIS A 116 9.44 -8.31 4.12
C HIS A 116 9.21 -9.54 3.23
N PHE A 117 10.00 -9.70 2.16
CA PHE A 117 9.88 -10.77 1.17
C PHE A 117 10.68 -12.03 1.50
N ALA A 118 11.42 -12.05 2.61
CA ALA A 118 11.98 -13.29 3.16
C ALA A 118 10.89 -14.34 3.41
N LYS A 119 9.65 -13.91 3.71
CA LYS A 119 8.48 -14.77 3.73
C LYS A 119 7.94 -14.93 2.30
N GLU A 120 8.02 -16.15 1.77
CA GLU A 120 7.57 -16.48 0.42
C GLU A 120 6.11 -16.10 0.16
N GLU A 121 5.26 -16.26 1.17
CA GLU A 121 3.86 -15.87 1.16
C GLU A 121 3.68 -14.39 0.76
N LYS A 122 4.41 -13.47 1.40
CA LYS A 122 4.32 -12.03 1.11
C LYS A 122 4.81 -11.70 -0.29
N ARG A 123 5.90 -12.36 -0.73
CA ARG A 123 6.41 -12.23 -2.11
C ARG A 123 5.36 -12.67 -3.12
N LYS A 124 4.70 -13.82 -2.92
CA LYS A 124 3.64 -14.32 -3.81
C LYS A 124 2.46 -13.35 -3.91
N ARG A 125 2.04 -12.73 -2.80
CA ARG A 125 0.97 -11.72 -2.80
C ARG A 125 1.36 -10.45 -3.56
N TYR A 126 2.59 -9.98 -3.37
CA TYR A 126 3.13 -8.86 -4.14
C TYR A 126 3.12 -9.17 -5.65
N GLU A 127 3.62 -10.34 -6.08
CA GLU A 127 3.62 -10.74 -7.49
C GLU A 127 2.20 -10.91 -8.05
N LEU A 128 1.25 -11.37 -7.24
CA LEU A 128 -0.16 -11.45 -7.63
C LEU A 128 -0.74 -10.05 -7.83
N LEU A 129 -0.55 -9.13 -6.87
CA LEU A 129 -1.05 -7.77 -6.96
C LEU A 129 -0.45 -7.03 -8.16
N LYS A 130 0.85 -7.17 -8.40
CA LYS A 130 1.56 -6.61 -9.55
C LYS A 130 0.98 -7.10 -10.88
N ARG A 131 0.72 -8.41 -11.01
CA ARG A 131 0.09 -8.97 -12.21
C ARG A 131 -1.32 -8.43 -12.42
N ARG A 132 -2.12 -8.34 -11.36
CA ARG A 132 -3.48 -7.77 -11.45
C ARG A 132 -3.45 -6.30 -11.87
N LEU A 133 -2.53 -5.51 -11.33
CA LEU A 133 -2.38 -4.11 -11.72
C LEU A 133 -1.98 -3.98 -13.20
N ALA A 134 -1.03 -4.80 -13.67
CA ALA A 134 -0.63 -4.80 -15.08
C ALA A 134 -1.81 -5.16 -16.01
N SER A 135 -2.65 -6.13 -15.62
CA SER A 135 -3.87 -6.45 -16.37
C SER A 135 -4.90 -5.32 -16.35
N ALA A 136 -5.13 -4.69 -15.19
CA ALA A 136 -6.09 -3.60 -15.05
C ALA A 136 -5.66 -2.33 -15.80
N ALA A 137 -4.36 -2.02 -15.83
CA ALA A 137 -3.82 -0.86 -16.52
C ALA A 137 -3.71 -1.03 -18.05
N ALA A 138 -3.94 -2.26 -18.56
CA ALA A 138 -3.93 -2.58 -19.99
C ALA A 138 -5.33 -2.65 -20.62
N MET A 139 -6.38 -2.49 -19.80
CA MET A 139 -7.79 -2.40 -20.24
C MET A 139 -8.16 -0.94 -20.50
#